data_AF-A4NYY8-F1
#
_entry.id   AF-A4NYY8-F1
#
_cell.length_a   1.000
_cell.length_b   1.000
_cell.length_c   1.000
_cell.angle_alpha   90.00
_cell.angle_beta   90.00
_cell.angle_gamma   90.00
#
_symmetry.space_group_name_H-M   'P 1'
#
loop_
_entity.id
_entity.type
_entity.pdbx_description
1 polymer ?
#
loop_
_entity_poly.entity_id
_entity_poly.type
_entity_poly.pdbx_seq_one_letter_code
_entity_poly.pdbx_strand_id
1 'polypeptide(L)' 'MVGNWPTEGYNFEASKALLEDDTFIGLCIDEDRQPELTAERVEKWCKQIYDEMCLAELA' A
#
# COMPACT_ATOMS: atom_id res chain seq x y z
N MET A 1 12.53 -2.02 4.31
CA MET A 1 11.36 -1.18 4.70
C MET A 1 10.16 -2.01 4.32
N VAL A 2 9.18 -2.19 5.20
CA VAL A 2 8.06 -3.13 5.00
C VAL A 2 6.78 -2.34 4.75
N GLY A 3 5.94 -2.78 3.82
CA GLY A 3 4.63 -2.19 3.56
C GLY A 3 4.63 -1.04 2.56
N ASN A 4 5.69 -0.89 1.75
CA ASN A 4 5.74 0.08 0.68
C ASN A 4 4.64 -0.20 -0.35
N TRP A 5 3.95 0.84 -0.82
CA TRP A 5 2.80 0.69 -1.71
C TRP A 5 3.00 1.46 -3.02
N PRO A 6 2.68 0.91 -4.21
CA PRO A 6 2.83 1.64 -5.47
C PRO A 6 1.91 2.87 -5.53
N THR A 7 2.41 3.94 -6.15
CA THR A 7 1.63 5.16 -6.44
C THR A 7 0.74 5.03 -7.67
N GLU A 8 0.89 3.93 -8.42
CA GLU A 8 0.10 3.63 -9.61
C GLU A 8 -1.40 3.56 -9.28
N GLY A 9 -2.22 4.28 -10.05
CA GLY A 9 -3.66 4.36 -9.86
C GLY A 9 -4.13 5.40 -8.83
N TYR A 10 -3.23 6.21 -8.27
CA TYR A 10 -3.56 7.39 -7.48
C TYR A 10 -3.24 8.66 -8.26
N ASN A 11 -4.14 9.64 -8.22
CA ASN A 11 -3.93 10.94 -8.86
C ASN A 11 -3.72 11.99 -7.77
N PHE A 12 -2.46 12.38 -7.55
CA PHE A 12 -2.05 13.33 -6.52
C PHE A 12 -1.02 14.32 -7.08
N GLU A 13 -1.01 15.56 -6.59
CA GLU A 13 -0.04 16.58 -7.03
C GLU A 13 1.27 16.52 -6.23
N ALA A 14 1.17 16.29 -4.93
CA ALA A 14 2.31 16.04 -4.05
C ALA A 14 1.82 15.27 -2.82
N SER A 15 2.59 14.27 -2.38
CA SER A 15 2.31 13.55 -1.15
C SER A 15 3.55 13.50 -0.27
N LYS A 16 3.40 13.82 1.02
CA LYS A 16 4.48 13.65 2.01
C LYS A 16 4.79 12.18 2.28
N ALA A 17 3.89 11.28 1.91
CA ALA A 17 4.07 9.84 2.02
C ALA A 17 4.81 9.25 0.81
N LEU A 18 5.12 10.06 -0.22
CA LEU A 18 5.84 9.64 -1.41
C LEU A 18 7.35 9.50 -1.12
N LEU A 19 7.89 8.34 -1.46
CA LEU A 19 9.32 8.03 -1.48
C LEU A 19 9.92 8.37 -2.84
N GLU A 20 11.25 8.48 -2.89
CA GLU A 20 12.02 8.80 -4.10
C GLU A 20 11.83 7.78 -5.24
N ASP A 21 11.39 6.56 -4.93
CA ASP A 21 11.11 5.46 -5.88
C ASP A 21 9.66 5.42 -6.39
N ASP A 22 8.93 6.54 -6.39
CA ASP A 22 7.51 6.59 -6.81
C ASP A 22 6.62 5.58 -6.04
N THR A 23 6.95 5.33 -4.78
CA THR A 23 6.19 4.46 -3.87
C THR A 23 5.76 5.22 -2.63
N PHE A 24 4.62 4.87 -2.06
CA PHE A 24 4.22 5.34 -0.76
C PHE A 24 4.89 4.53 0.35
N ILE A 25 5.18 5.20 1.47
CA ILE A 25 5.66 4.55 2.71
C ILE A 25 4.65 3.56 3.32
N GLY A 26 3.42 3.51 2.83
CA GLY A 26 2.33 2.70 3.35
C GLY A 26 1.13 2.69 2.42
N LEU A 27 0.16 1.82 2.71
CA LEU A 27 -1.08 1.72 1.95
C LEU A 27 -1.87 3.03 1.99
N CYS A 28 -2.14 3.60 0.82
CA CYS A 28 -3.05 4.74 0.68
C CYS A 28 -4.47 4.24 0.37
N ILE A 29 -5.46 4.66 1.15
CA ILE A 29 -6.88 4.35 0.91
C ILE A 29 -7.62 5.66 0.65
N ASP A 30 -8.54 5.63 -0.31
CA ASP A 30 -9.41 6.76 -0.67
C ASP A 30 -10.86 6.27 -0.67
N GLU A 31 -11.53 6.39 0.48
CA GLU A 31 -12.93 5.97 0.63
C GLU A 31 -13.92 6.94 -0.02
N ASP A 32 -13.54 8.21 -0.22
CA ASP A 32 -14.39 9.23 -0.83
C ASP A 32 -14.52 9.05 -2.36
N ARG A 33 -13.43 8.66 -3.03
CA ARG A 33 -13.37 8.57 -4.50
C ARG A 33 -13.30 7.13 -5.02
N GLN A 34 -12.74 6.21 -4.24
CA GLN A 34 -12.48 4.83 -4.68
C GLN A 34 -12.81 3.79 -3.57
N PRO A 35 -14.01 3.82 -2.97
CA PRO A 35 -14.38 2.89 -1.90
C PRO A 35 -14.34 1.43 -2.36
N GLU A 36 -14.71 1.15 -3.61
CA GLU A 36 -14.70 -0.20 -4.20
C GLU A 36 -13.29 -0.83 -4.26
N LEU A 37 -12.24 -0.01 -4.42
CA LEU A 37 -10.86 -0.48 -4.49
C LEU A 37 -10.25 -0.70 -3.10
N THR A 38 -10.89 -0.19 -2.04
CA THR A 38 -10.36 -0.26 -0.67
C THR A 38 -10.16 -1.70 -0.23
N ALA A 39 -11.16 -2.56 -0.41
CA ALA A 39 -11.09 -3.96 -0.01
C ALA A 39 -9.96 -4.71 -0.75
N GLU A 40 -9.86 -4.51 -2.07
CA GLU A 40 -8.82 -5.15 -2.89
C GLU A 40 -7.42 -4.67 -2.49
N ARG A 41 -7.25 -3.36 -2.29
CA ARG A 41 -5.97 -2.77 -1.91
C ARG A 41 -5.51 -3.23 -0.53
N VAL A 42 -6.42 -3.32 0.44
CA VAL A 42 -6.14 -3.85 1.79
C VAL A 42 -5.74 -5.32 1.73
N GLU A 43 -6.44 -6.16 0.97
CA GLU A 43 -6.10 -7.58 0.86
C GLU A 43 -4.70 -7.79 0.26
N LYS A 44 -4.39 -7.07 -0.83
CA LYS A 44 -3.08 -7.10 -1.48
C LYS A 44 -1.96 -6.63 -0.55
N TRP A 45 -2.16 -5.52 0.16
CA TRP A 45 -1.17 -4.99 1.08
C TRP A 45 -0.95 -5.89 2.29
N CYS A 46 -2.03 -6.47 2.85
CA CYS A 46 -1.92 -7.40 3.97
C CYS A 46 -1.12 -8.65 3.56
N LYS A 47 -1.36 -9.18 2.35
CA LYS A 47 -0.58 -10.29 1.79
C LYS A 47 0.89 -9.91 1.59
N GLN A 48 1.16 -8.70 1.09
CA GLN A 48 2.51 -8.19 0.93
C GLN A 48 3.24 -8.11 2.28
N ILE A 49 2.63 -7.49 3.29
CA ILE A 49 3.23 -7.40 4.63
C ILE A 49 3.42 -8.77 5.27
N TYR A 50 2.49 -9.69 5.07
CA TYR A 50 2.61 -11.05 5.58
C TYR A 50 3.86 -11.75 5.04
N ASP A 51 4.15 -11.57 3.75
CA ASP A 51 5.33 -12.10 3.08
C ASP A 51 6.61 -11.36 3.51
N GLU A 52 6.58 -10.01 3.51
CA GLU A 52 7.71 -9.16 3.91
C GLU A 52 8.11 -9.31 5.39
N MET A 53 7.15 -9.55 6.28
CA MET A 53 7.42 -9.84 7.69
C MET A 53 7.86 -11.28 7.93
N CYS A 54 7.95 -12.11 6.88
CA CYS A 54 8.29 -13.53 6.97
C CYS A 54 7.45 -14.25 8.03
N LEU A 55 6.17 -13.86 8.20
CA LEU A 55 5.27 -14.46 9.20
C LEU A 55 5.02 -15.95 8.92
N ALA A 56 5.30 -16.39 7.69
CA ALA A 56 5.32 -17.80 7.31
C ALA A 56 6.42 -18.62 8.02
N GLU A 57 7.53 -18.00 8.43
CA GLU A 57 8.62 -18.70 9.16
C GLU A 57 8.42 -18.73 10.69
N LEU A 58 7.36 -18.06 11.19
CA LEU A 58 6.97 -18.07 12.60
C LEU A 58 5.82 -19.05 12.90
N ALA A 59 5.30 -19.75 11.88
CA ALA A 59 4.18 -20.69 11.98
C ALA A 59 4.62 -22.15 12.15
#